data_AF-A0AAD6EK07-F1
#
_entry.id   AF-A0AAD6EK07-F1
#
_cell.length_a   1.000
_cell.length_b   1.000
_cell.length_c   1.000
_cell.angle_alpha   90.00
_cell.angle_beta   90.00
_cell.angle_gamma   90.00
#
_symmetry.space_group_name_H-M   'P 1'
#
loop_
_entity.id
_entity.type
_entity.pdbx_description
1 polymer ?
#
loop_
_entity_poly.entity_id
_entity_poly.type
_entity_poly.pdbx_seq_one_letter_code
_entity_poly.pdbx_strand_id
1 'polypeptide(L)'
;MVASQCGQESTVKVLLQHHADVNHATITDDTPLFSSVRAGSLECTELLIKAGADLNLKCPLAMAVHMLSVEIIKCLLEAGADPNVCSIYGQLPIETAIMGKNRNIVEMLFPLTSPILEVDDWSVQGILQYVNSDAFFQKNKEVSENSLANLKGKGDDSFRKK
;
A
#
# COMPACT_ATOMS: atom_id res chain seq x y z
N MET A 1 1.80 16.85 -3.20
CA MET A 1 0.92 16.00 -2.38
C MET A 1 -0.52 16.48 -2.33
N VAL A 2 -0.82 17.69 -1.84
CA VAL A 2 -2.20 18.21 -1.77
C VAL A 2 -2.90 18.11 -3.13
N ALA A 3 -2.23 18.52 -4.21
CA ALA A 3 -2.74 18.38 -5.57
C ALA A 3 -3.08 16.93 -5.94
N SER A 4 -2.21 15.97 -5.61
CA SER A 4 -2.41 14.53 -5.84
C SER A 4 -3.59 13.97 -5.04
N GLN A 5 -3.71 14.35 -3.77
CA GLN A 5 -4.81 13.95 -2.90
C GLN A 5 -6.17 14.51 -3.39
N CYS A 6 -6.17 15.70 -3.97
CA CYS A 6 -7.37 16.32 -4.52
C CYS A 6 -7.65 15.90 -5.98
N GLY A 7 -6.87 14.97 -6.56
CA GLY A 7 -7.02 14.55 -7.96
C GLY A 7 -6.78 15.67 -8.98
N GLN A 8 -6.03 16.71 -8.62
CA GLN A 8 -5.78 17.87 -9.48
C GLN A 8 -4.66 17.58 -10.48
N GLU A 9 -4.98 16.81 -11.51
CA GLU A 9 -4.05 16.37 -12.56
C GLU A 9 -3.22 17.54 -13.14
N SER A 10 -3.88 18.61 -13.60
CA SER A 10 -3.22 19.77 -14.19
C SER A 10 -2.23 20.44 -13.23
N THR A 11 -2.60 20.54 -11.96
CA THR A 11 -1.72 21.09 -10.92
C THR A 11 -0.52 20.18 -10.67
N VAL A 12 -0.73 18.86 -10.59
CA VAL A 12 0.36 17.88 -10.46
C VAL A 12 1.34 18.00 -11.62
N LYS A 13 0.82 18.10 -12.86
CA LYS A 13 1.63 18.24 -14.06
C LYS A 13 2.49 19.51 -14.04
N VAL A 14 1.92 20.66 -13.68
CA VAL A 14 2.66 21.93 -13.57
C VAL A 14 3.74 21.84 -12.48
N LEU A 15 3.41 21.26 -11.32
CA LEU A 15 4.39 21.10 -10.24
C LEU A 15 5.58 20.24 -10.66
N LEU A 16 5.33 19.13 -11.36
CA LEU A 16 6.39 18.26 -11.90
C LEU A 16 7.26 18.97 -12.95
N GLN A 17 6.65 19.80 -13.81
CA GLN A 17 7.39 20.64 -14.78
C GLN A 17 8.33 21.64 -14.09
N HIS A 18 8.00 22.07 -12.89
CA HIS A 18 8.84 22.95 -12.06
C HIS A 18 9.75 22.18 -11.08
N HIS A 19 10.10 20.93 -11.40
CA HIS A 19 11.03 20.09 -10.63
C HIS A 19 10.58 19.83 -9.18
N ALA A 20 9.27 19.81 -8.92
CA ALA A 20 8.79 19.30 -7.64
C ALA A 20 9.27 17.86 -7.43
N ASP A 21 9.78 17.57 -6.23
CA ASP A 21 10.22 16.23 -5.87
C ASP A 21 9.02 15.28 -5.82
N VAL A 22 9.02 14.32 -6.76
CA VAL A 22 7.96 13.33 -6.95
C VAL A 22 7.85 12.36 -5.77
N ASN A 23 8.91 12.21 -4.97
CA ASN A 23 8.98 11.27 -3.84
C ASN A 23 8.97 11.97 -2.48
N HIS A 24 8.76 13.29 -2.44
CA HIS A 24 8.77 14.04 -1.19
C HIS A 24 7.70 13.53 -0.21
N ALA A 25 8.13 12.99 0.93
CA ALA A 25 7.24 12.49 1.97
C ALA A 25 6.96 13.55 3.05
N THR A 26 5.72 13.61 3.55
CA THR A 26 5.38 14.46 4.72
C THR A 26 5.92 13.88 6.04
N ILE A 27 5.71 14.61 7.13
CA ILE A 27 5.92 14.14 8.51
C ILE A 27 5.06 12.91 8.82
N THR A 28 3.88 12.79 8.22
CA THR A 28 3.05 11.57 8.27
C THR A 28 3.49 10.54 7.26
N ASP A 29 4.64 10.76 6.62
CA ASP A 29 5.27 9.82 5.72
C ASP A 29 4.43 9.53 4.45
N ASP A 30 3.49 10.41 4.06
CA ASP A 30 2.71 10.23 2.82
C ASP A 30 3.51 10.74 1.62
N THR A 31 3.58 9.96 0.54
CA THR A 31 4.15 10.42 -0.75
C THR A 31 3.04 10.99 -1.66
N PRO A 32 3.40 11.75 -2.72
CA PRO A 32 2.44 12.15 -3.74
C PRO A 32 1.71 10.96 -4.36
N LEU A 33 2.43 9.86 -4.64
CA LEU A 33 1.86 8.63 -5.21
C LEU A 33 0.90 7.95 -4.24
N PHE A 34 1.31 7.77 -2.98
CA PHE A 34 0.42 7.21 -1.96
C PHE A 34 -0.87 8.04 -1.81
N SER A 35 -0.75 9.37 -1.88
CA SER A 35 -1.89 10.28 -1.80
C SER A 35 -2.85 10.18 -2.97
N SER A 36 -2.35 10.03 -4.22
CA SER A 36 -3.23 9.83 -5.38
C SER A 36 -3.94 8.49 -5.34
N VAL A 37 -3.25 7.44 -4.90
CA VAL A 37 -3.83 6.10 -4.72
C VAL A 37 -4.91 6.12 -3.64
N ARG A 38 -4.64 6.73 -2.47
CA ARG A 38 -5.62 6.89 -1.39
C ARG A 38 -6.83 7.73 -1.82
N ALA A 39 -6.65 8.68 -2.72
CA ALA A 39 -7.72 9.47 -3.31
C ALA A 39 -8.49 8.74 -4.43
N GLY A 40 -8.00 7.59 -4.90
CA GLY A 40 -8.57 6.87 -6.04
C GLY A 40 -8.38 7.56 -7.39
N SER A 41 -7.45 8.52 -7.50
CA SER A 41 -7.18 9.22 -8.77
C SER A 41 -6.21 8.42 -9.62
N LEU A 42 -6.73 7.71 -10.63
CA LEU A 42 -5.93 6.95 -11.59
C LEU A 42 -5.02 7.88 -12.41
N GLU A 43 -5.54 9.02 -12.85
CA GLU A 43 -4.82 9.99 -13.69
C GLU A 43 -3.60 10.56 -12.97
N CYS A 44 -3.78 11.00 -11.71
CA CYS A 44 -2.66 11.47 -10.89
C CYS A 44 -1.66 10.34 -10.61
N THR A 45 -2.15 9.12 -10.40
CA THR A 45 -1.30 7.94 -10.17
C THR A 45 -0.42 7.66 -11.39
N GLU A 46 -1.01 7.60 -12.59
CA GLU A 46 -0.27 7.41 -13.83
C GLU A 46 0.76 8.51 -14.08
N LEU A 47 0.41 9.77 -13.83
CA LEU A 47 1.33 10.89 -14.00
C LEU A 47 2.54 10.77 -13.06
N LEU A 48 2.31 10.41 -11.80
CA LEU A 48 3.38 10.27 -10.82
C LEU A 48 4.28 9.07 -11.14
N ILE A 49 3.70 7.95 -11.58
CA ILE A 49 4.45 6.79 -12.09
C ILE A 49 5.34 7.22 -13.27
N LYS A 50 4.79 7.90 -14.27
CA LYS A 50 5.53 8.41 -15.45
C LYS A 50 6.64 9.40 -15.06
N ALA A 51 6.49 10.09 -13.94
CA ALA A 51 7.48 11.02 -13.39
C ALA A 51 8.56 10.34 -12.52
N GLY A 52 8.56 9.01 -12.40
CA GLY A 52 9.55 8.27 -11.64
C GLY A 52 9.29 8.21 -10.13
N ALA A 53 8.01 8.25 -9.73
CA ALA A 53 7.64 7.96 -8.35
C ALA A 53 8.13 6.57 -7.92
N ASP A 54 8.65 6.47 -6.69
CA ASP A 54 8.97 5.20 -6.06
C ASP A 54 7.66 4.46 -5.73
N LEU A 55 7.45 3.34 -6.43
CA LEU A 55 6.24 2.54 -6.36
C LEU A 55 6.10 1.74 -5.07
N ASN A 56 7.18 1.63 -4.29
CA ASN A 56 7.26 0.82 -3.08
C ASN A 56 7.34 1.69 -1.83
N LEU A 57 7.69 2.98 -1.97
CA LEU A 57 7.73 3.92 -0.86
C LEU A 57 6.34 4.10 -0.25
N LYS A 58 6.18 3.59 0.98
CA LYS A 58 4.94 3.66 1.78
C LYS A 58 3.83 2.76 1.27
N CYS A 59 4.20 1.69 0.57
CA CYS A 59 3.31 0.59 0.20
C CYS A 59 2.06 1.04 -0.62
N PRO A 60 2.20 1.84 -1.70
CA PRO A 60 1.06 2.26 -2.54
C PRO A 60 0.19 1.11 -3.03
N LEU A 61 0.80 -0.03 -3.40
CA LEU A 61 0.06 -1.21 -3.85
C LEU A 61 -0.86 -1.78 -2.77
N ALA A 62 -0.39 -1.89 -1.53
CA ALA A 62 -1.22 -2.35 -0.42
C ALA A 62 -2.39 -1.39 -0.15
N MET A 63 -2.18 -0.07 -0.31
CA MET A 63 -3.26 0.91 -0.22
C MET A 63 -4.27 0.74 -1.36
N ALA A 64 -3.82 0.55 -2.61
CA ALA A 64 -4.72 0.31 -3.74
C ALA A 64 -5.59 -0.95 -3.54
N VAL A 65 -4.99 -2.00 -2.98
CA VAL A 65 -5.70 -3.23 -2.59
C VAL A 65 -6.72 -2.95 -1.49
N HIS A 66 -6.35 -2.21 -0.43
CA HIS A 66 -7.27 -1.84 0.64
C HIS A 66 -8.48 -1.04 0.12
N MET A 67 -8.25 -0.14 -0.83
CA MET A 67 -9.28 0.66 -1.49
C MET A 67 -10.06 -0.09 -2.58
N LEU A 68 -9.75 -1.38 -2.81
CA LEU A 68 -10.35 -2.24 -3.85
C LEU A 68 -10.30 -1.64 -5.27
N SER A 69 -9.33 -0.77 -5.54
CA SER A 69 -9.22 -0.01 -6.78
C SER A 69 -8.48 -0.82 -7.85
N VAL A 70 -9.20 -1.70 -8.54
CA VAL A 70 -8.65 -2.67 -9.52
C VAL A 70 -7.80 -2.02 -10.60
N GLU A 71 -8.24 -0.88 -11.13
CA GLU A 71 -7.52 -0.14 -12.18
C GLU A 71 -6.17 0.38 -11.68
N ILE A 72 -6.13 0.88 -10.44
CA ILE A 72 -4.90 1.38 -9.81
C ILE A 72 -3.97 0.22 -9.46
N ILE A 73 -4.51 -0.90 -8.97
CA ILE A 73 -3.71 -2.12 -8.69
C ILE A 73 -3.01 -2.56 -9.98
N LYS A 74 -3.74 -2.68 -11.09
CA LYS A 74 -3.16 -3.04 -12.39
C LYS A 74 -2.10 -2.05 -12.82
N CYS A 75 -2.40 -0.74 -12.76
CA CYS A 75 -1.48 0.32 -13.13
C CYS A 75 -0.14 0.25 -12.35
N LEU A 76 -0.20 0.01 -11.04
CA LEU A 76 0.99 -0.14 -10.20
C LEU A 76 1.77 -1.42 -10.53
N LEU A 77 1.10 -2.56 -10.72
CA LEU A 77 1.75 -3.83 -11.07
C LEU A 77 2.40 -3.79 -12.45
N GLU A 78 1.72 -3.21 -13.45
CA GLU A 78 2.26 -3.01 -14.80
C GLU A 78 3.47 -2.08 -14.81
N ALA A 79 3.51 -1.11 -13.89
CA ALA A 79 4.65 -0.23 -13.68
C ALA A 79 5.81 -0.86 -12.90
N GLY A 80 5.64 -2.09 -12.39
CA GLY A 80 6.69 -2.83 -11.67
C GLY A 80 6.70 -2.61 -10.15
N ALA A 81 5.58 -2.22 -9.54
CA ALA A 81 5.45 -2.23 -8.08
C ALA A 81 5.67 -3.65 -7.54
N ASP A 82 6.43 -3.77 -6.46
CA ASP A 82 6.74 -5.08 -5.88
C ASP A 82 5.55 -5.58 -5.03
N PRO A 83 4.89 -6.69 -5.41
CA PRO A 83 3.77 -7.27 -4.66
C PRO A 83 4.18 -7.88 -3.33
N ASN A 84 5.47 -7.94 -3.02
CA ASN A 84 6.02 -8.47 -1.78
C ASN A 84 6.34 -7.37 -0.73
N VAL A 85 6.07 -6.09 -1.04
CA VAL A 85 6.26 -4.99 -0.09
C VAL A 85 5.07 -4.94 0.88
N CYS A 86 5.35 -5.25 2.15
CA CYS A 86 4.34 -5.21 3.20
C CYS A 86 3.83 -3.79 3.47
N SER A 87 2.56 -3.68 3.86
CA SER A 87 1.91 -2.46 4.34
C SER A 87 2.55 -1.96 5.65
N ILE A 88 2.09 -0.78 6.11
CA ILE A 88 2.46 -0.24 7.43
C ILE A 88 2.05 -1.15 8.59
N TYR A 89 1.14 -2.10 8.36
CA TYR A 89 0.71 -3.12 9.31
C TYR A 89 1.43 -4.45 9.09
N GLY A 90 2.55 -4.47 8.37
CA GLY A 90 3.34 -5.69 8.14
C GLY A 90 2.68 -6.75 7.27
N GLN A 91 1.58 -6.40 6.57
CA GLN A 91 0.81 -7.33 5.75
C GLN A 91 1.17 -7.20 4.28
N LEU A 92 1.34 -8.32 3.59
CA LEU A 92 1.47 -8.32 2.15
C LEU A 92 0.19 -7.78 1.48
N PRO A 93 0.29 -7.17 0.28
CA PRO A 93 -0.87 -6.82 -0.53
C PRO A 93 -1.85 -7.99 -0.71
N ILE A 94 -1.35 -9.22 -0.93
CA ILE A 94 -2.21 -10.40 -1.05
C ILE A 94 -2.92 -10.73 0.27
N GLU A 95 -2.27 -10.60 1.43
CA GLU A 95 -2.89 -10.76 2.75
C GLU A 95 -4.00 -9.73 2.97
N THR A 96 -3.80 -8.50 2.52
CA THR A 96 -4.83 -7.45 2.55
C THR A 96 -6.06 -7.83 1.71
N ALA A 97 -5.85 -8.36 0.51
CA ALA A 97 -6.93 -8.83 -0.37
C ALA A 97 -7.72 -10.00 0.24
N ILE A 98 -7.01 -10.91 0.90
CA ILE A 98 -7.60 -12.06 1.59
C ILE A 98 -8.48 -11.61 2.77
N MET A 99 -8.01 -10.69 3.60
CA MET A 99 -8.83 -10.14 4.71
C MET A 99 -10.10 -9.45 4.21
N GLY A 100 -9.99 -8.73 3.08
CA GLY A 100 -11.13 -8.12 2.40
C GLY A 100 -12.05 -9.12 1.69
N LYS A 101 -11.74 -10.43 1.74
CA LYS A 101 -12.45 -11.52 1.05
C LYS A 101 -12.60 -11.27 -0.45
N ASN A 102 -11.64 -10.58 -1.06
CA ASN A 102 -11.71 -10.23 -2.47
C ASN A 102 -10.88 -11.22 -3.31
N ARG A 103 -11.54 -12.31 -3.71
CA ARG A 103 -10.94 -13.36 -4.53
C ARG A 103 -10.34 -12.83 -5.84
N ASN A 104 -10.97 -11.87 -6.49
CA ASN A 104 -10.49 -11.35 -7.78
C ASN A 104 -9.11 -10.67 -7.63
N ILE A 105 -8.90 -9.92 -6.53
CA ILE A 105 -7.60 -9.29 -6.26
C ILE A 105 -6.57 -10.35 -5.82
N VAL A 106 -6.99 -11.37 -5.05
CA VAL A 106 -6.11 -12.50 -4.71
C VAL A 106 -5.61 -13.19 -5.98
N GLU A 107 -6.49 -13.50 -6.93
CA GLU A 107 -6.12 -14.13 -8.20
C GLU A 107 -5.20 -13.24 -9.05
N MET A 108 -5.36 -11.92 -8.97
CA MET A 108 -4.49 -10.96 -9.64
C MET A 108 -3.07 -10.92 -9.05
N LEU A 109 -2.94 -10.96 -7.73
CA LEU A 109 -1.67 -10.85 -7.03
C LEU A 109 -0.93 -12.19 -6.93
N PHE A 110 -1.66 -13.31 -6.86
CA PHE A 110 -1.12 -14.66 -6.72
C PHE A 110 0.04 -14.98 -7.67
N PRO A 111 -0.06 -14.79 -9.00
CA PRO A 111 1.03 -15.15 -9.91
C PRO A 111 2.29 -14.26 -9.76
N LEU A 112 2.18 -13.12 -9.07
CA LEU A 112 3.26 -12.16 -8.89
C LEU A 112 3.86 -12.21 -7.47
N THR A 113 3.19 -12.86 -6.53
CA THR A 113 3.58 -12.89 -5.11
C THR A 113 4.39 -14.12 -4.79
N SER A 114 5.47 -13.93 -4.04
CA SER A 114 6.27 -15.05 -3.52
C SER A 114 5.48 -15.86 -2.49
N PRO A 115 5.67 -17.19 -2.41
CA PRO A 115 5.01 -18.01 -1.41
C PRO A 115 5.27 -17.52 0.02
N ILE A 116 4.19 -17.43 0.79
CA ILE A 116 4.24 -17.12 2.22
C ILE A 116 4.61 -18.40 2.97
N LEU A 117 5.64 -18.36 3.80
CA LEU A 117 6.18 -19.55 4.47
C LEU A 117 5.16 -20.24 5.39
N GLU A 118 4.23 -19.49 5.97
CA GLU A 118 3.19 -19.99 6.87
C GLU A 118 2.02 -20.69 6.14
N VAL A 119 2.01 -20.69 4.81
CA VAL A 119 0.94 -21.29 4.00
C VAL A 119 1.43 -22.54 3.31
N ASP A 120 1.07 -23.71 3.84
CA ASP A 120 1.50 -25.02 3.31
C ASP A 120 0.95 -25.29 1.89
N ASP A 121 -0.33 -24.95 1.65
CA ASP A 121 -0.97 -25.05 0.33
C ASP A 121 -0.94 -23.68 -0.37
N TRP A 122 0.15 -23.41 -1.11
CA TRP A 122 0.30 -22.20 -1.93
C TRP A 122 -0.51 -22.28 -3.24
N SER A 123 -1.80 -22.49 -3.11
CA SER A 123 -2.80 -22.31 -4.17
C SER A 123 -3.75 -21.19 -3.77
N VAL A 124 -4.48 -20.61 -4.74
CA VAL A 124 -5.53 -19.63 -4.43
C VAL A 124 -6.50 -20.18 -3.39
N GLN A 125 -6.83 -21.48 -3.45
CA GLN A 125 -7.71 -22.14 -2.51
C GLN A 125 -7.09 -22.26 -1.10
N GLY A 126 -5.83 -22.71 -1.00
CA GLY A 126 -5.13 -22.84 0.28
C GLY A 126 -4.88 -21.50 0.96
N ILE A 127 -4.52 -20.47 0.18
CA ILE A 127 -4.39 -19.09 0.63
C ILE A 127 -5.72 -18.54 1.16
N LEU A 128 -6.85 -18.81 0.48
CA LEU A 128 -8.17 -18.41 0.95
C LEU A 128 -8.61 -19.18 2.21
N GLN A 129 -8.14 -20.40 2.41
CA GLN A 129 -8.38 -21.17 3.64
C GLN A 129 -7.53 -20.65 4.81
N TYR A 130 -6.29 -20.22 4.55
CA TYR A 130 -5.37 -19.68 5.56
C TYR A 130 -5.95 -18.53 6.38
N VAL A 131 -6.82 -17.67 5.81
CA VAL A 131 -7.48 -16.58 6.55
C VAL A 131 -8.37 -17.06 7.70
N ASN A 132 -8.84 -18.31 7.63
CA ASN A 132 -9.68 -18.91 8.67
C ASN A 132 -8.85 -19.69 9.70
N SER A 133 -7.52 -19.69 9.55
CA SER A 133 -6.62 -20.35 10.50
C SER A 133 -6.39 -19.48 11.73
N ASP A 134 -6.25 -20.12 12.89
CA ASP A 134 -5.89 -19.43 14.13
C ASP A 134 -4.53 -18.72 14.01
N ALA A 135 -3.60 -19.29 13.24
CA ALA A 135 -2.28 -18.72 12.98
C ALA A 135 -2.36 -17.33 12.34
N PHE A 136 -3.25 -17.13 11.38
CA PHE A 136 -3.46 -15.83 10.73
C PHE A 136 -3.98 -14.77 11.72
N PHE A 137 -4.95 -15.14 12.57
CA PHE A 137 -5.51 -14.21 13.55
C PHE A 137 -4.50 -13.83 14.64
N GLN A 138 -3.69 -14.76 15.12
CA GLN A 138 -2.64 -14.44 16.09
C GLN A 138 -1.59 -13.50 15.52
N LYS A 139 -1.08 -13.76 14.31
CA LYS A 139 -0.13 -12.89 13.61
C LYS A 139 -0.66 -11.45 13.51
N ASN A 140 -1.89 -11.28 13.03
CA ASN A 140 -2.46 -9.94 12.85
C ASN A 140 -2.76 -9.24 14.17
N LYS A 141 -3.14 -9.98 15.21
CA LYS A 141 -3.37 -9.41 16.55
C LYS A 141 -2.07 -8.83 17.11
N GLU A 142 -0.98 -9.61 17.10
CA GLU A 142 0.33 -9.17 17.58
C GLU A 142 0.86 -7.95 16.81
N VAL A 143 0.70 -7.93 15.49
CA VAL A 143 1.15 -6.80 14.67
C VAL A 143 0.31 -5.54 14.96
N SER A 144 -1.00 -5.67 15.19
CA SER A 144 -1.86 -4.55 15.59
C SER A 144 -1.44 -3.96 16.95
N GLU A 145 -1.14 -4.82 17.93
CA GLU A 145 -0.73 -4.43 19.28
C GLU A 145 0.64 -3.74 19.26
N ASN A 146 1.59 -4.27 18.49
CA ASN A 146 2.91 -3.68 18.30
C ASN A 146 2.88 -2.35 17.53
N SER A 147 2.02 -2.24 16.52
CA SER A 147 1.83 -0.98 15.76
C SER A 147 1.25 0.12 16.65
N LEU A 148 0.26 -0.21 17.50
CA LEU A 148 -0.32 0.71 18.47
C LEU A 148 0.68 1.14 19.55
N ALA A 149 1.53 0.22 20.02
CA ALA A 149 2.59 0.53 20.97
C ALA A 149 3.62 1.52 20.40
N ASN A 150 4.03 1.33 19.15
CA ASN A 150 4.98 2.22 18.46
C ASN A 150 4.42 3.62 18.17
N LEU A 151 3.12 3.75 17.90
CA LEU A 151 2.45 5.04 17.72
C LEU A 151 2.38 5.82 19.05
N LYS A 152 2.13 5.15 20.17
CA LYS A 152 2.15 5.78 21.51
C LYS A 152 3.54 6.29 21.89
N GLY A 153 4.59 5.51 21.63
CA GLY A 153 5.97 5.92 21.90
C GLY A 153 6.43 7.16 21.13
N LYS A 154 6.07 7.28 19.84
CA LYS A 154 6.40 8.46 19.02
C LYS A 154 5.64 9.73 19.44
N GLY A 155 4.43 9.58 19.98
CA GLY A 155 3.67 10.69 20.56
C GLY A 155 4.36 11.29 21.78
N ASP A 156 4.83 10.46 22.71
CA ASP A 156 5.42 10.95 23.96
C ASP A 156 6.79 11.63 23.77
N ASP A 157 7.60 11.17 22.81
CA ASP A 157 8.89 11.78 22.47
C ASP A 157 8.77 13.14 21.76
N SER A 158 7.63 13.41 21.11
CA SER A 158 7.38 14.69 20.43
C SER A 158 6.82 15.78 21.37
N PHE A 159 6.36 15.43 22.58
CA PHE A 159 5.99 16.39 23.63
C PHE A 159 7.13 16.75 24.60
N ARG A 160 8.22 15.97 24.64
CA ARG A 160 9.37 16.23 25.54
C ARG A 160 10.48 17.09 24.94
N LYS A 161 10.39 17.46 23.66
CA LYS A 161 11.33 18.38 23.00
C LYS A 161 10.64 19.71 22.66
N LYS A 162 10.32 20.50 23.68
CA LYS A 162 10.03 21.93 23.57
C LYS A 162 10.68 22.67 24.72
#